data_AF-A0A919PGX0-F1
#
_entry.id   AF-A0A919PGX0-F1
#
_cell.length_a   1.000
_cell.length_b   1.000
_cell.length_c   1.000
_cell.angle_alpha   90.00
_cell.angle_beta   90.00
_cell.angle_gamma   90.00
#
_symmetry.space_group_name_H-M   'P 1'
#
loop_
_entity.id
_entity.type
_entity.pdbx_description
1 polymer ?
#
loop_
_entity_poly.entity_id
_entity_poly.type
_entity_poly.pdbx_seq_one_letter_code
_entity_poly.pdbx_strand_id
1 'polypeptide(L)'
;MTSTGNLQANDYRYKRDISELRYFYVLNPASPHSGWALREIIQPAFRALHAEYGVTVQPLAYGDVPEHRADGVTYVVYGPTNPLTMPVDEQGYLAALAATGARTNIISAYPLTETNEDRPDYARAGTWVPELCDLLDINAIFPDEVDLSRGIRTNTWQDVYVNAIGETIRVKYQPTQSADPGDRAVLHRLRHEHDAEIAELARVHRDHHLWQRKPYTDGSIMFTHDGHWFASQTVTDKSRMTADDFDLITSFDEGTASLTYTGPRLPSSDAPEFLMLSSVLGMHGRRPRLIVHFHHRELTRGPRYRELVTDARIEGGRFSAGRLFYRELCQKQTDWFIIREHGMVWTGDSVAQFEEFVHRVVVPGG
;
A
#
# COMPACT_ATOMS: atom_id res chain seq x y z
N MET A 1 32.15 7.35 15.05
CA MET A 1 30.93 7.62 15.83
C MET A 1 29.77 6.99 15.08
N THR A 2 29.34 5.82 15.54
CA THR A 2 28.34 4.97 14.91
C THR A 2 26.94 5.48 15.23
N SER A 3 26.23 5.95 14.21
CA SER A 3 24.80 6.23 14.24
C SER A 3 24.04 4.91 14.14
N THR A 4 23.82 4.24 15.28
CA THR A 4 23.12 2.95 15.40
C THR A 4 21.86 3.06 16.25
N GLY A 5 20.99 4.01 15.94
CA GLY A 5 19.65 4.07 16.51
C GLY A 5 18.68 4.59 15.47
N ASN A 6 17.69 3.76 15.09
CA ASN A 6 16.53 4.00 14.21
C ASN A 6 16.41 3.14 12.93
N LEU A 7 17.42 2.33 12.57
CA LEU A 7 17.34 1.54 11.32
C LEU A 7 16.61 0.19 11.43
N GLN A 8 16.35 -0.36 12.63
CA GLN A 8 15.76 -1.70 12.78
C GLN A 8 14.21 -1.74 12.70
N ALA A 9 13.51 -0.67 13.10
CA ALA A 9 12.03 -0.64 13.00
C ALA A 9 11.50 -0.70 11.55
N ASN A 10 12.37 -0.41 10.57
CA ASN A 10 12.10 -0.41 9.13
C ASN A 10 12.80 -1.54 8.37
N ASP A 11 13.21 -2.60 9.08
CA ASP A 11 13.72 -3.78 8.40
C ASP A 11 12.56 -4.60 7.81
N TYR A 12 12.49 -4.64 6.48
CA TYR A 12 11.50 -5.40 5.70
C TYR A 12 12.16 -6.53 4.91
N ARG A 13 13.34 -6.98 5.36
CA ARG A 13 14.10 -8.05 4.71
C ARG A 13 13.40 -9.41 4.73
N TYR A 14 12.46 -9.61 5.65
CA TYR A 14 11.81 -10.90 5.89
C TYR A 14 10.33 -10.73 6.25
N LYS A 15 9.57 -11.82 6.09
CA LYS A 15 8.18 -11.89 6.54
C LYS A 15 8.22 -11.89 8.06
N ARG A 16 7.58 -10.90 8.68
CA ARG A 16 7.65 -10.71 10.12
C ARG A 16 6.97 -11.84 10.86
N ASP A 17 7.57 -12.26 11.96
CA ASP A 17 6.95 -13.19 12.88
C ASP A 17 5.86 -12.45 13.67
N ILE A 18 4.77 -13.14 13.97
CA ILE A 18 3.65 -12.57 14.74
C ILE A 18 4.13 -12.04 16.10
N SER A 19 5.14 -12.68 16.70
CA SER A 19 5.74 -12.27 17.97
C SER A 19 6.45 -10.91 17.91
N GLU A 20 6.80 -10.43 16.71
CA GLU A 20 7.41 -9.10 16.47
C GLU A 20 6.35 -8.00 16.35
N LEU A 21 5.06 -8.35 16.30
CA LEU A 21 3.96 -7.43 16.04
C LEU A 21 3.15 -7.15 17.31
N ARG A 22 2.89 -5.87 17.58
CA ARG A 22 1.96 -5.42 18.62
C ARG A 22 0.89 -4.56 18.00
N TYR A 23 -0.37 -4.87 18.30
CA TYR A 23 -1.50 -4.12 17.80
C TYR A 23 -2.26 -3.52 18.96
N PHE A 24 -2.60 -2.26 18.82
CA PHE A 24 -3.46 -1.54 19.74
C PHE A 24 -4.61 -0.89 19.02
N TYR A 25 -5.69 -0.64 19.76
CA TYR A 25 -6.70 0.33 19.34
C TYR A 25 -6.94 1.36 20.44
N VAL A 26 -7.20 2.58 20.02
CA VAL A 26 -7.57 3.71 20.88
C VAL A 26 -8.88 4.28 20.38
N LEU A 27 -9.88 4.33 21.25
CA LEU A 27 -11.15 4.97 20.95
C LEU A 27 -11.08 6.45 21.28
N ASN A 28 -11.45 7.32 20.33
CA ASN A 28 -11.52 8.75 20.58
C ASN A 28 -12.66 9.04 21.59
N PRO A 29 -12.36 9.56 22.81
CA PRO A 29 -13.39 9.81 23.81
C PRO A 29 -14.35 10.94 23.41
N ALA A 30 -13.94 11.86 22.54
CA ALA A 30 -14.77 12.96 22.05
C ALA A 30 -15.73 12.53 20.93
N SER A 31 -15.53 11.33 20.35
CA SER A 31 -16.32 10.88 19.23
C SER A 31 -17.60 10.18 19.67
N PRO A 32 -18.79 10.62 19.21
CA PRO A 32 -20.06 9.97 19.54
C PRO A 32 -20.19 8.58 18.89
N HIS A 33 -19.32 8.25 17.93
CA HIS A 33 -19.36 7.02 17.16
C HIS A 33 -18.42 5.92 17.69
N SER A 34 -17.64 6.18 18.75
CA SER A 34 -16.62 5.26 19.27
C SER A 34 -17.13 3.87 19.64
N GLY A 35 -18.25 3.79 20.36
CA GLY A 35 -18.83 2.50 20.74
C GLY A 35 -19.31 1.68 19.54
N TRP A 36 -19.78 2.35 18.48
CA TRP A 36 -20.20 1.69 17.24
C TRP A 36 -19.00 1.23 16.42
N ALA A 37 -18.03 2.11 16.17
CA ALA A 37 -16.84 1.77 15.40
C ALA A 37 -16.05 0.64 16.05
N LEU A 38 -16.03 0.55 17.38
CA LEU A 38 -15.49 -0.61 18.08
C LEU A 38 -16.13 -1.92 17.62
N ARG A 39 -17.46 -1.98 17.57
CA ARG A 39 -18.22 -3.20 17.28
C ARG A 39 -18.25 -3.57 15.80
N GLU A 40 -18.38 -2.57 14.93
CA GLU A 40 -18.66 -2.78 13.49
C GLU A 40 -17.42 -2.62 12.60
N ILE A 41 -16.36 -1.96 13.06
CA ILE A 41 -15.15 -1.71 12.26
C ILE A 41 -13.93 -2.40 12.90
N ILE A 42 -13.61 -2.03 14.14
CA ILE A 42 -12.37 -2.40 14.82
C ILE A 42 -12.36 -3.89 15.18
N GLN A 43 -13.35 -4.37 15.94
CA GLN A 43 -13.42 -5.76 16.38
C GLN A 43 -13.53 -6.76 15.22
N PRO A 44 -14.34 -6.53 14.17
CA PRO A 44 -14.38 -7.45 13.02
C PRO A 44 -13.04 -7.53 12.29
N ALA A 45 -12.36 -6.40 12.08
CA ALA A 45 -11.03 -6.38 11.47
C ALA A 45 -10.02 -7.19 12.30
N PHE A 46 -10.07 -7.07 13.63
CA PHE A 46 -9.16 -7.80 14.52
C PHE A 46 -9.50 -9.28 14.62
N ARG A 47 -10.78 -9.66 14.54
CA ARG A 47 -11.17 -11.08 14.42
C ARG A 47 -10.61 -11.69 13.14
N ALA A 48 -10.67 -10.98 12.02
CA ALA A 48 -10.08 -11.44 10.77
C ALA A 48 -8.55 -11.57 10.86
N LEU A 49 -7.85 -10.56 11.41
CA LEU A 49 -6.41 -10.63 11.65
C LEU A 49 -6.01 -11.80 12.56
N HIS A 50 -6.77 -12.04 13.62
CA HIS A 50 -6.52 -13.17 14.51
C HIS A 50 -6.74 -14.52 13.82
N ALA A 51 -7.81 -14.66 13.04
CA ALA A 51 -8.12 -15.89 12.35
C ALA A 51 -7.09 -16.25 11.26
N GLU A 52 -6.58 -15.25 10.54
CA GLU A 52 -5.64 -15.46 9.42
C GLU A 52 -4.17 -15.47 9.87
N TYR A 53 -3.80 -14.63 10.85
CA TYR A 53 -2.41 -14.40 11.25
C TYR A 53 -2.15 -14.63 12.73
N GLY A 54 -3.12 -15.10 13.53
CA GLY A 54 -2.91 -15.30 14.97
C GLY A 54 -2.62 -14.03 15.78
N VAL A 55 -2.79 -12.85 15.17
CA VAL A 55 -2.51 -11.55 15.78
C VAL A 55 -3.46 -11.29 16.95
N THR A 56 -2.92 -10.77 18.05
CA THR A 56 -3.72 -10.28 19.18
C THR A 56 -3.69 -8.77 19.24
N VAL A 57 -4.85 -8.16 19.51
CA VAL A 57 -4.99 -6.70 19.57
C VAL A 57 -5.50 -6.28 20.95
N GLN A 58 -4.86 -5.26 21.54
CA GLN A 58 -5.13 -4.80 22.90
C GLN A 58 -5.75 -3.39 22.89
N PRO A 59 -6.68 -3.07 23.81
CA PRO A 59 -7.07 -1.68 24.03
C PRO A 59 -5.89 -0.88 24.57
N LEU A 60 -5.77 0.38 24.14
CA LEU A 60 -4.90 1.39 24.71
C LEU A 60 -5.75 2.60 25.09
N ALA A 61 -5.60 3.10 26.32
CA ALA A 61 -6.40 4.23 26.78
C ALA A 61 -5.96 5.52 26.06
N TYR A 62 -6.91 6.44 25.85
CA TYR A 62 -6.59 7.75 25.28
C TYR A 62 -5.63 8.50 26.21
N GLY A 63 -4.52 9.02 25.66
CA GLY A 63 -3.46 9.68 26.40
C GLY A 63 -2.28 8.75 26.77
N ASP A 64 -2.47 7.44 26.73
CA ASP A 64 -1.39 6.48 26.92
C ASP A 64 -0.65 6.24 25.59
N VAL A 65 0.66 6.04 25.66
CA VAL A 65 1.48 5.67 24.50
C VAL A 65 2.10 4.29 24.72
N PRO A 66 2.18 3.44 23.68
CA PRO A 66 2.78 2.13 23.82
C PRO A 66 4.29 2.24 24.05
N GLU A 67 4.85 1.33 24.83
CA GLU A 67 6.31 1.23 24.99
C GLU A 67 6.99 0.96 23.64
N HIS A 68 8.03 1.73 23.35
CA HIS A 68 8.85 1.54 22.15
C HIS A 68 9.57 0.19 22.20
N ARG A 69 9.57 -0.52 21.06
CA ARG A 69 10.36 -1.75 20.86
C ARG A 69 11.24 -1.57 19.64
N ALA A 70 12.55 -1.60 19.83
CA ALA A 70 13.53 -1.42 18.76
C ALA A 70 13.45 -2.52 17.69
N ASP A 71 13.10 -3.73 18.10
CA ASP A 71 13.11 -4.94 17.26
C ASP A 71 11.71 -5.40 16.80
N GLY A 72 10.70 -4.53 16.86
CA GLY A 72 9.32 -4.90 16.50
C GLY A 72 8.57 -3.81 15.75
N VAL A 73 7.31 -4.09 15.40
CA VAL A 73 6.38 -3.05 14.95
C VAL A 73 5.19 -2.96 15.88
N THR A 74 4.95 -1.73 16.31
CA THR A 74 3.74 -1.34 17.01
C THR A 74 2.81 -0.68 16.00
N TYR A 75 1.59 -1.20 15.88
CA TYR A 75 0.51 -0.64 15.08
C TYR A 75 -0.62 -0.18 15.98
N VAL A 76 -1.14 1.01 15.71
CA VAL A 76 -2.24 1.61 16.47
C VAL A 76 -3.35 2.00 15.51
N VAL A 77 -4.56 1.48 15.75
CA VAL A 77 -5.78 2.03 15.13
C VAL A 77 -6.38 3.04 16.08
N TYR A 78 -6.53 4.28 15.62
CA TYR A 78 -7.13 5.35 16.41
C TYR A 78 -8.44 5.82 15.78
N GLY A 79 -9.41 6.21 16.61
CA GLY A 79 -10.61 6.91 16.14
C GLY A 79 -11.91 6.32 16.71
N PRO A 80 -13.06 6.54 16.06
CA PRO A 80 -13.25 7.35 14.86
C PRO A 80 -13.09 8.85 15.14
N THR A 81 -12.59 9.62 14.18
CA THR A 81 -12.41 11.08 14.29
C THR A 81 -12.69 11.79 12.98
N ASN A 82 -12.90 13.11 13.00
CA ASN A 82 -12.97 13.94 11.80
C ASN A 82 -11.63 14.68 11.60
N PRO A 83 -10.77 14.22 10.66
CA PRO A 83 -9.47 14.85 10.39
C PRO A 83 -9.55 16.34 10.00
N LEU A 84 -10.65 16.81 9.41
CA LEU A 84 -10.81 18.22 9.03
C LEU A 84 -11.04 19.15 10.22
N THR A 85 -11.53 18.61 11.34
CA THR A 85 -11.86 19.40 12.54
C THR A 85 -11.17 18.86 13.79
N MET A 86 -10.07 18.12 13.61
CA MET A 86 -9.31 17.49 14.69
C MET A 86 -8.72 18.54 15.64
N PRO A 87 -9.06 18.53 16.94
CA PRO A 87 -8.52 19.47 17.92
C PRO A 87 -6.99 19.37 18.09
N VAL A 88 -6.36 20.45 18.53
CA VAL A 88 -4.89 20.51 18.74
C VAL A 88 -4.40 19.47 19.74
N ASP A 89 -5.15 19.23 20.82
CA ASP A 89 -4.78 18.23 21.83
C ASP A 89 -4.80 16.80 21.25
N GLU A 90 -5.76 16.52 20.37
CA GLU A 90 -5.85 15.24 19.65
C GLU A 90 -4.69 15.07 18.66
N GLN A 91 -4.33 16.12 17.92
CA GLN A 91 -3.14 16.13 17.07
C GLN A 91 -1.86 15.89 17.88
N GLY A 92 -1.73 16.54 19.04
CA GLY A 92 -0.61 16.36 19.96
C GLY A 92 -0.49 14.91 20.45
N TYR A 93 -1.61 14.27 20.76
CA TYR A 93 -1.63 12.85 21.14
C TYR A 93 -1.21 11.93 19.98
N LEU A 94 -1.71 12.15 18.77
CA LEU A 94 -1.31 11.36 17.59
C LEU A 94 0.17 11.52 17.26
N ALA A 95 0.71 12.73 17.37
CA ALA A 95 2.14 12.98 17.23
C ALA A 95 2.96 12.27 18.32
N ALA A 96 2.45 12.18 19.55
CA ALA A 96 3.10 11.43 20.63
C ALA A 96 3.14 9.91 20.35
N LEU A 97 2.07 9.34 19.77
CA LEU A 97 2.07 7.95 19.31
C LEU A 97 3.14 7.73 18.23
N ALA A 98 3.18 8.59 17.21
CA ALA A 98 4.20 8.49 16.16
C ALA A 98 5.63 8.63 16.69
N ALA A 99 5.85 9.51 17.69
CA ALA A 99 7.15 9.67 18.34
C ALA A 99 7.64 8.39 19.07
N THR A 100 6.76 7.47 19.44
CA THR A 100 7.14 6.14 19.94
C THR A 100 7.56 5.15 18.85
N GLY A 101 7.51 5.56 17.57
CA GLY A 101 7.68 4.70 16.41
C GLY A 101 6.46 3.85 16.07
N ALA A 102 5.29 4.15 16.66
CA ALA A 102 4.05 3.45 16.37
C ALA A 102 3.47 3.88 15.03
N ARG A 103 3.15 2.89 14.18
CA ARG A 103 2.42 3.12 12.92
C ARG A 103 0.96 3.35 13.25
N THR A 104 0.50 4.58 13.08
CA THR A 104 -0.83 4.97 13.54
C THR A 104 -1.73 5.21 12.34
N ASN A 105 -2.83 4.46 12.27
CA ASN A 105 -3.88 4.67 11.29
C ASN A 105 -5.13 5.20 11.97
N ILE A 106 -5.73 6.24 11.39
CA ILE A 106 -6.97 6.82 11.90
C ILE A 106 -8.18 6.34 11.11
N ILE A 107 -9.23 5.96 11.84
CA ILE A 107 -10.58 5.75 11.30
C ILE A 107 -11.23 7.11 11.16
N SER A 108 -11.56 7.47 9.93
CA SER A 108 -12.21 8.72 9.59
C SER A 108 -13.73 8.61 9.78
N ALA A 109 -14.35 9.67 10.28
CA ALA A 109 -15.79 9.85 10.38
C ALA A 109 -16.14 11.30 10.06
N TYR A 110 -16.56 11.55 8.82
CA TYR A 110 -16.97 12.86 8.35
C TYR A 110 -18.50 12.99 8.46
N PRO A 111 -19.03 13.97 9.19
CA PRO A 111 -20.47 14.22 9.23
C PRO A 111 -21.01 14.54 7.83
N LEU A 112 -22.18 14.02 7.50
CA LEU A 112 -22.96 14.40 6.32
C LEU A 112 -23.77 15.67 6.60
N THR A 113 -24.32 16.28 5.55
CA THR A 113 -25.32 17.34 5.66
C THR A 113 -26.65 16.79 6.21
N GLU A 114 -27.58 17.67 6.57
CA GLU A 114 -28.96 17.30 6.94
C GLU A 114 -29.70 16.56 5.82
N THR A 115 -29.27 16.73 4.57
CA THR A 115 -29.78 16.03 3.38
C THR A 115 -29.06 14.71 3.09
N ASN A 116 -28.17 14.26 3.97
CA ASN A 116 -27.31 13.09 3.81
C ASN A 116 -26.34 13.15 2.63
N GLU A 117 -25.89 14.34 2.28
CA GLU A 117 -24.87 14.58 1.26
C GLU A 117 -23.50 14.82 1.90
N ASP A 118 -22.42 14.63 1.15
CA ASP A 118 -21.10 15.04 1.60
C ASP A 118 -21.09 16.55 1.83
N ARG A 119 -20.57 16.98 2.97
CA ARG A 119 -20.45 18.42 3.25
C ARG A 119 -19.53 19.08 2.19
N PRO A 120 -19.79 20.34 1.81
CA PRO A 120 -18.96 21.03 0.81
C PRO A 120 -17.47 21.11 1.18
N ASP A 121 -17.14 21.14 2.46
CA ASP A 121 -15.76 21.15 2.96
C ASP A 121 -15.07 19.79 2.87
N TYR A 122 -15.81 18.69 2.61
CA TYR A 122 -15.21 17.38 2.39
C TYR A 122 -14.28 17.36 1.18
N ALA A 123 -14.53 18.19 0.17
CA ALA A 123 -13.62 18.36 -0.96
C ALA A 123 -12.20 18.78 -0.52
N ARG A 124 -12.08 19.51 0.60
CA ARG A 124 -10.79 19.90 1.18
C ARG A 124 -10.04 18.72 1.81
N ALA A 125 -10.72 17.62 2.13
CA ALA A 125 -10.07 16.44 2.71
C ALA A 125 -9.02 15.85 1.75
N GLY A 126 -9.22 15.97 0.44
CA GLY A 126 -8.27 15.50 -0.57
C GLY A 126 -6.90 16.18 -0.52
N THR A 127 -6.81 17.41 0.00
CA THR A 127 -5.55 18.17 0.11
C THR A 127 -5.08 18.30 1.56
N TRP A 128 -5.98 18.66 2.47
CA TRP A 128 -5.66 18.96 3.86
C TRP A 128 -5.27 17.72 4.68
N VAL A 129 -5.98 16.60 4.50
CA VAL A 129 -5.74 15.40 5.30
C VAL A 129 -4.38 14.78 5.02
N PRO A 130 -3.91 14.70 3.75
CA PRO A 130 -2.51 14.33 3.48
C PRO A 130 -1.48 15.21 4.17
N GLU A 131 -1.67 16.55 4.19
CA GLU A 131 -0.76 17.48 4.86
C GLU A 131 -0.74 17.27 6.37
N LEU A 132 -1.92 17.03 6.98
CA LEU A 132 -2.05 16.70 8.39
C LEU A 132 -1.38 15.37 8.72
N CYS A 133 -1.58 14.34 7.89
CA CYS A 133 -0.93 13.03 8.05
C CYS A 133 0.60 13.16 7.98
N ASP A 134 1.10 13.96 7.03
CA ASP A 134 2.52 14.26 6.88
C ASP A 134 3.09 15.01 8.11
N LEU A 135 2.32 15.92 8.70
CA LEU A 135 2.71 16.68 9.89
C LEU A 135 2.80 15.79 11.13
N LEU A 136 1.86 14.85 11.28
CA LEU A 136 1.71 14.03 12.47
C LEU A 136 2.42 12.66 12.37
N ASP A 137 2.96 12.32 11.20
CA ASP A 137 3.53 11.00 10.87
C ASP A 137 2.54 9.85 11.15
N ILE A 138 1.31 10.04 10.66
CA ILE A 138 0.21 9.07 10.75
C ILE A 138 -0.37 8.81 9.36
N ASN A 139 -1.28 7.83 9.26
CA ASN A 139 -2.04 7.57 8.05
C ASN A 139 -3.55 7.72 8.31
N ALA A 140 -4.27 8.38 7.40
CA ALA A 140 -5.72 8.42 7.42
C ALA A 140 -6.31 7.39 6.46
N ILE A 141 -7.11 6.48 6.99
CA ILE A 141 -7.85 5.54 6.17
C ILE A 141 -8.96 6.35 5.47
N PHE A 142 -8.91 6.41 4.15
CA PHE A 142 -9.88 7.18 3.37
C PHE A 142 -11.27 6.52 3.48
N PRO A 143 -12.31 7.24 3.90
CA PRO A 143 -13.63 6.66 4.06
C PRO A 143 -14.46 6.79 2.79
N ASP A 144 -14.97 5.67 2.33
CA ASP A 144 -15.78 5.55 1.13
C ASP A 144 -17.23 5.09 1.44
N GLU A 145 -17.45 4.49 2.61
CA GLU A 145 -18.76 4.06 3.08
C GLU A 145 -19.59 5.24 3.58
N VAL A 146 -20.84 5.33 3.14
CA VAL A 146 -21.82 6.32 3.61
C VAL A 146 -22.81 5.62 4.52
N ASP A 147 -22.72 5.87 5.82
CA ASP A 147 -23.67 5.39 6.81
C ASP A 147 -24.75 6.45 7.06
N LEU A 148 -25.83 6.35 6.29
CA LEU A 148 -27.00 7.23 6.39
C LEU A 148 -27.67 7.17 7.76
N SER A 149 -27.63 6.02 8.45
CA SER A 149 -28.26 5.87 9.77
C SER A 149 -27.54 6.67 10.86
N ARG A 150 -26.26 6.96 10.64
CA ARG A 150 -25.41 7.73 11.54
C ARG A 150 -25.08 9.12 11.01
N GLY A 151 -25.48 9.43 9.78
CA GLY A 151 -25.16 10.69 9.12
C GLY A 151 -23.66 10.90 8.96
N ILE A 152 -22.90 9.84 8.64
CA ILE A 152 -21.44 9.93 8.47
C ILE A 152 -20.94 9.20 7.22
N ARG A 153 -19.84 9.72 6.66
CA ARG A 153 -18.96 8.99 5.76
C ARG A 153 -17.78 8.43 6.56
N THR A 154 -17.53 7.13 6.48
CA THR A 154 -16.59 6.43 7.35
C THR A 154 -15.94 5.20 6.69
N ASN A 155 -15.08 4.50 7.42
CA ASN A 155 -14.38 3.31 6.94
C ASN A 155 -15.16 2.04 7.26
N THR A 156 -14.84 0.96 6.56
CA THR A 156 -15.29 -0.40 6.83
C THR A 156 -14.26 -1.18 7.63
N TRP A 157 -14.65 -2.32 8.21
CA TRP A 157 -13.70 -3.21 8.88
C TRP A 157 -12.64 -3.75 7.91
N GLN A 158 -12.98 -3.95 6.63
CA GLN A 158 -12.05 -4.38 5.60
C GLN A 158 -10.95 -3.36 5.39
N ASP A 159 -11.26 -2.06 5.47
CA ASP A 159 -10.25 -1.02 5.28
C ASP A 159 -9.21 -1.04 6.40
N VAL A 160 -9.66 -1.21 7.66
CA VAL A 160 -8.77 -1.38 8.81
C VAL A 160 -7.93 -2.66 8.67
N TYR A 161 -8.55 -3.78 8.27
CA TYR A 161 -7.89 -5.05 8.06
C TYR A 161 -6.75 -4.96 7.03
N VAL A 162 -7.04 -4.43 5.84
CA VAL A 162 -6.07 -4.30 4.74
C VAL A 162 -4.94 -3.36 5.12
N ASN A 163 -5.27 -2.24 5.76
CA ASN A 163 -4.27 -1.27 6.21
C ASN A 163 -3.36 -1.85 7.30
N ALA A 164 -3.92 -2.61 8.24
CA ALA A 164 -3.13 -3.26 9.29
C ALA A 164 -2.11 -4.21 8.67
N ILE A 165 -2.52 -5.10 7.75
CA ILE A 165 -1.59 -5.98 7.01
C ILE A 165 -0.56 -5.16 6.26
N GLY A 166 -1.03 -4.15 5.52
CA GLY A 166 -0.20 -3.25 4.75
C GLY A 166 0.89 -2.61 5.60
N GLU A 167 0.58 -2.18 6.83
CA GLU A 167 1.54 -1.52 7.70
C GLU A 167 2.44 -2.47 8.50
N THR A 168 2.13 -3.76 8.61
CA THR A 168 2.78 -4.66 9.58
C THR A 168 3.34 -5.94 8.98
N ILE A 169 2.47 -6.76 8.37
CA ILE A 169 2.80 -8.07 7.79
C ILE A 169 3.43 -7.90 6.41
N ARG A 170 2.96 -6.90 5.65
CA ARG A 170 3.43 -6.43 4.33
C ARG A 170 3.33 -7.45 3.19
N VAL A 171 3.79 -8.70 3.34
CA VAL A 171 3.69 -9.74 2.30
C VAL A 171 2.68 -10.84 2.69
N LYS A 172 1.79 -11.18 1.76
CA LYS A 172 0.76 -12.22 1.95
C LYS A 172 1.17 -13.61 1.43
N TYR A 173 2.26 -13.70 0.69
CA TYR A 173 2.79 -14.95 0.14
C TYR A 173 3.76 -15.66 1.11
N GLN A 174 4.19 -16.86 0.75
CA GLN A 174 5.23 -17.65 1.43
C GLN A 174 6.57 -17.49 0.67
N PRO A 175 7.50 -16.67 1.18
CA PRO A 175 8.80 -16.47 0.54
C PRO A 175 9.73 -17.67 0.75
N THR A 176 10.40 -18.12 -0.31
CA THR A 176 11.54 -19.04 -0.25
C THR A 176 12.76 -18.38 -0.88
N GLN A 177 13.81 -18.10 -0.10
CA GLN A 177 15.04 -17.54 -0.67
C GLN A 177 15.85 -18.65 -1.35
N SER A 178 16.20 -18.47 -2.62
CA SER A 178 17.09 -19.36 -3.36
C SER A 178 18.55 -19.09 -2.97
N ALA A 179 19.28 -20.19 -2.79
CA ALA A 179 20.73 -20.19 -2.61
C ALA A 179 21.48 -20.60 -3.88
N ASP A 180 20.79 -20.79 -5.01
CA ASP A 180 21.39 -21.24 -6.27
C ASP A 180 22.38 -20.18 -6.81
N PRO A 181 23.66 -20.54 -7.06
CA PRO A 181 24.63 -19.65 -7.68
C PRO A 181 24.21 -19.15 -9.07
N GLY A 182 23.46 -19.94 -9.84
CA GLY A 182 22.91 -19.59 -11.15
C GLY A 182 21.91 -18.43 -11.05
N ASP A 183 20.99 -18.49 -10.08
CA ASP A 183 20.03 -17.42 -9.82
C ASP A 183 20.75 -16.13 -9.42
N ARG A 184 21.81 -16.23 -8.60
CA ARG A 184 22.64 -15.06 -8.23
C ARG A 184 23.33 -14.43 -9.44
N ALA A 185 23.86 -15.25 -10.35
CA ALA A 185 24.46 -14.75 -11.58
C ALA A 185 23.43 -14.03 -12.46
N VAL A 186 22.20 -14.57 -12.56
CA VAL A 186 21.09 -13.91 -13.27
C VAL A 186 20.73 -12.58 -12.60
N LEU A 187 20.59 -12.54 -11.27
CA LEU A 187 20.32 -11.31 -10.53
C LEU A 187 21.37 -10.22 -10.82
N HIS A 188 22.65 -10.55 -10.72
CA HIS A 188 23.72 -9.60 -11.00
C HIS A 188 23.71 -9.09 -12.45
N ARG A 189 23.41 -9.97 -13.40
CA ARG A 189 23.25 -9.58 -14.81
C ARG A 189 22.08 -8.60 -14.98
N LEU A 190 20.89 -8.93 -14.47
CA LEU A 190 19.71 -8.07 -14.61
C LEU A 190 19.89 -6.71 -13.91
N ARG A 191 20.58 -6.67 -12.76
CA ARG A 191 20.96 -5.41 -12.11
C ARG A 191 21.80 -4.53 -13.01
N HIS A 192 22.78 -5.10 -13.70
CA HIS A 192 23.61 -4.36 -14.64
C HIS A 192 22.82 -3.92 -15.88
N GLU A 193 21.98 -4.79 -16.43
CA GLU A 193 21.16 -4.51 -17.62
C GLU A 193 20.13 -3.40 -17.38
N HIS A 194 19.53 -3.34 -16.19
CA HIS A 194 18.44 -2.40 -15.87
C HIS A 194 18.85 -1.16 -15.06
N ASP A 195 20.14 -0.99 -14.74
CA ASP A 195 20.60 0.12 -13.88
C ASP A 195 20.11 1.49 -14.37
N ALA A 196 20.28 1.77 -15.67
CA ALA A 196 19.83 3.02 -16.28
C ALA A 196 18.30 3.15 -16.35
N GLU A 197 17.58 2.06 -16.66
CA GLU A 197 16.11 2.05 -16.70
C GLU A 197 15.50 2.30 -15.31
N ILE A 198 16.11 1.73 -14.26
CA ILE A 198 15.66 1.93 -12.89
C ILE A 198 15.94 3.36 -12.43
N ALA A 199 17.12 3.91 -12.74
CA ALA A 199 17.43 5.31 -12.46
C ALA A 199 16.41 6.25 -13.14
N GLU A 200 16.00 5.93 -14.36
CA GLU A 200 14.99 6.71 -15.08
C GLU A 200 13.59 6.55 -14.48
N LEU A 201 13.17 5.34 -14.11
CA LEU A 201 11.91 5.15 -13.39
C LEU A 201 11.90 5.93 -12.07
N ALA A 202 13.03 5.98 -11.34
CA ALA A 202 13.13 6.73 -10.10
C ALA A 202 12.95 8.23 -10.33
N ARG A 203 13.50 8.74 -11.45
CA ARG A 203 13.29 10.12 -11.90
C ARG A 203 11.81 10.36 -12.24
N VAL A 204 11.19 9.52 -13.07
CA VAL A 204 9.77 9.65 -13.44
C VAL A 204 8.86 9.66 -12.21
N HIS A 205 9.08 8.75 -11.25
CA HIS A 205 8.31 8.73 -10.01
C HIS A 205 8.46 10.04 -9.24
N ARG A 206 9.70 10.53 -9.09
CA ARG A 206 10.02 11.76 -8.36
C ARG A 206 9.41 13.00 -9.02
N ASP A 207 9.60 13.16 -10.32
CA ASP A 207 9.21 14.35 -11.07
C ASP A 207 7.67 14.45 -11.19
N HIS A 208 6.98 13.31 -11.20
CA HIS A 208 5.52 13.24 -11.30
C HIS A 208 4.79 12.92 -9.99
N HIS A 209 5.50 12.84 -8.86
CA HIS A 209 4.92 12.53 -7.54
C HIS A 209 3.99 11.30 -7.55
N LEU A 210 4.47 10.18 -8.10
CA LEU A 210 3.70 8.95 -8.29
C LEU A 210 3.53 8.11 -7.01
N TRP A 211 3.25 8.77 -5.88
CA TRP A 211 2.91 8.17 -4.59
C TRP A 211 1.77 8.94 -3.91
N GLN A 212 1.08 8.30 -2.96
CA GLN A 212 0.13 8.99 -2.07
C GLN A 212 0.73 9.27 -0.69
N ARG A 213 1.47 8.28 -0.15
CA ARG A 213 1.97 8.25 1.23
C ARG A 213 3.48 8.42 1.31
N LYS A 214 3.95 9.03 2.40
CA LYS A 214 5.35 8.91 2.83
C LYS A 214 5.55 7.51 3.45
N PRO A 215 6.73 6.90 3.27
CA PRO A 215 7.97 7.45 2.72
C PRO A 215 8.19 7.17 1.22
N TYR A 216 7.19 7.42 0.35
CA TYR A 216 7.33 7.28 -1.12
C TYR A 216 7.50 5.84 -1.61
N THR A 217 7.05 4.91 -0.78
CA THR A 217 7.21 3.46 -1.00
C THR A 217 5.98 2.81 -1.61
N ASP A 218 4.96 3.62 -1.89
CA ASP A 218 3.74 3.20 -2.59
C ASP A 218 4.09 2.64 -3.98
N GLY A 219 3.30 1.66 -4.41
CA GLY A 219 3.48 1.03 -5.70
C GLY A 219 4.64 0.03 -5.77
N SER A 220 4.73 -0.63 -6.92
CA SER A 220 5.70 -1.69 -7.19
C SER A 220 6.04 -1.78 -8.67
N ILE A 221 7.23 -2.26 -8.97
CA ILE A 221 7.74 -2.34 -10.34
C ILE A 221 8.23 -3.76 -10.59
N MET A 222 7.94 -4.30 -11.76
CA MET A 222 8.47 -5.58 -12.19
C MET A 222 8.88 -5.53 -13.66
N PHE A 223 10.14 -5.84 -13.92
CA PHE A 223 10.61 -6.19 -15.24
C PHE A 223 10.39 -7.67 -15.48
N THR A 224 9.90 -8.01 -16.68
CA THR A 224 9.64 -9.40 -17.07
C THR A 224 10.65 -9.85 -18.10
N HIS A 225 11.14 -11.07 -17.90
CA HIS A 225 12.06 -11.74 -18.80
C HIS A 225 11.56 -13.15 -19.06
N ASP A 226 12.05 -13.78 -20.12
CA ASP A 226 11.72 -15.17 -20.40
C ASP A 226 12.14 -16.07 -19.22
N GLY A 227 11.14 -16.54 -18.48
CA GLY A 227 11.29 -17.42 -17.31
C GLY A 227 11.74 -16.75 -16.01
N HIS A 228 11.86 -15.42 -15.95
CA HIS A 228 12.34 -14.71 -14.77
C HIS A 228 11.60 -13.38 -14.57
N TRP A 229 11.49 -12.95 -13.31
CA TRP A 229 10.88 -11.67 -12.96
C TRP A 229 11.79 -10.88 -12.05
N PHE A 230 12.10 -9.64 -12.41
CA PHE A 230 12.98 -8.77 -11.66
C PHE A 230 12.14 -7.67 -11.03
N ALA A 231 11.85 -7.83 -9.74
CA ALA A 231 10.82 -7.07 -9.03
C ALA A 231 11.43 -6.18 -7.95
N SER A 232 10.85 -4.99 -7.78
CA SER A 232 11.24 -4.08 -6.70
C SER A 232 10.98 -4.73 -5.35
N GLN A 233 11.86 -4.48 -4.39
CA GLN A 233 11.72 -4.94 -3.01
C GLN A 233 10.51 -4.30 -2.31
N THR A 234 10.03 -4.97 -1.28
CA THR A 234 9.01 -4.46 -0.36
C THR A 234 9.53 -3.19 0.34
N VAL A 235 8.73 -2.12 0.30
CA VAL A 235 9.03 -0.80 0.90
C VAL A 235 10.24 -0.08 0.26
N THR A 236 10.52 -0.34 -1.01
CA THR A 236 11.48 0.47 -1.79
C THR A 236 10.94 1.89 -2.04
N ASP A 237 11.71 2.91 -1.65
CA ASP A 237 11.46 4.32 -2.03
C ASP A 237 11.60 4.47 -3.54
N LYS A 238 10.47 4.63 -4.23
CA LYS A 238 10.44 4.68 -5.69
C LYS A 238 11.05 5.95 -6.25
N SER A 239 11.26 7.00 -5.45
CA SER A 239 11.87 8.26 -5.91
C SER A 239 13.41 8.23 -5.98
N ARG A 240 14.02 7.20 -5.37
CA ARG A 240 15.49 7.05 -5.21
C ARG A 240 15.99 5.62 -5.41
N MET A 241 15.14 4.73 -5.91
CA MET A 241 15.50 3.34 -6.10
C MET A 241 16.65 3.16 -7.08
N THR A 242 17.39 2.06 -6.87
CA THR A 242 18.53 1.61 -7.67
C THR A 242 18.34 0.14 -8.02
N ALA A 243 19.20 -0.40 -8.89
CA ALA A 243 19.18 -1.83 -9.21
C ALA A 243 19.32 -2.76 -8.00
N ASP A 244 19.97 -2.30 -6.91
CA ASP A 244 20.12 -3.09 -5.68
C ASP A 244 18.82 -3.22 -4.88
N ASP A 245 17.83 -2.37 -5.16
CA ASP A 245 16.49 -2.41 -4.56
C ASP A 245 15.54 -3.38 -5.29
N PHE A 246 16.08 -4.25 -6.14
CA PHE A 246 15.33 -5.27 -6.88
C PHE A 246 15.87 -6.67 -6.59
N ASP A 247 14.94 -7.61 -6.59
CA ASP A 247 15.18 -9.03 -6.40
C ASP A 247 14.72 -9.83 -7.62
N LEU A 248 15.35 -10.97 -7.82
CA LEU A 248 14.99 -11.93 -8.86
C LEU A 248 13.97 -12.90 -8.29
N ILE A 249 12.84 -13.10 -8.95
CA ILE A 249 11.90 -14.19 -8.69
C ILE A 249 12.07 -15.22 -9.80
N THR A 250 12.22 -16.49 -9.42
CA THR A 250 12.51 -17.59 -10.36
C THR A 250 11.39 -18.60 -10.47
N SER A 251 10.53 -18.69 -9.47
CA SER A 251 9.33 -19.54 -9.52
C SER A 251 8.26 -19.06 -8.56
N PHE A 252 7.03 -19.51 -8.80
CA PHE A 252 5.90 -19.30 -7.90
C PHE A 252 4.91 -20.47 -8.00
N ASP A 253 4.14 -20.67 -6.94
CA ASP A 253 3.05 -21.63 -6.88
C ASP A 253 1.81 -20.98 -6.27
N GLU A 254 0.76 -20.86 -7.08
CA GLU A 254 -0.53 -20.29 -6.68
C GLU A 254 -1.21 -21.14 -5.58
N GLY A 255 -1.06 -22.47 -5.63
CA GLY A 255 -1.74 -23.39 -4.70
C GLY A 255 -1.25 -23.26 -3.26
N THR A 256 0.05 -23.05 -3.09
CA THR A 256 0.68 -22.81 -1.78
C THR A 256 0.89 -21.33 -1.47
N ALA A 257 0.46 -20.44 -2.37
CA ALA A 257 0.73 -19.01 -2.33
C ALA A 257 2.21 -18.70 -2.07
N SER A 258 3.12 -19.40 -2.74
CA SER A 258 4.57 -19.30 -2.52
C SER A 258 5.31 -18.70 -3.72
N LEU A 259 6.46 -18.09 -3.43
CA LEU A 259 7.42 -17.67 -4.46
C LEU A 259 8.85 -17.95 -4.04
N THR A 260 9.69 -18.25 -5.02
CA THR A 260 11.14 -18.42 -4.85
C THR A 260 11.87 -17.20 -5.38
N TYR A 261 12.76 -16.61 -4.58
CA TYR A 261 13.45 -15.38 -4.93
C TYR A 261 14.94 -15.39 -4.57
N THR A 262 15.75 -14.60 -5.27
CA THR A 262 17.14 -14.32 -4.98
C THR A 262 17.32 -12.82 -4.80
N GLY A 263 17.82 -12.41 -3.65
CA GLY A 263 18.01 -10.99 -3.33
C GLY A 263 18.15 -10.76 -1.82
N PRO A 264 18.57 -9.56 -1.39
CA PRO A 264 18.80 -9.24 0.02
C PRO A 264 17.54 -8.95 0.83
N ARG A 265 16.39 -8.69 0.19
CA ARG A 265 15.11 -8.42 0.86
C ARG A 265 13.98 -9.24 0.26
N LEU A 266 12.76 -9.05 0.74
CA LEU A 266 11.58 -9.62 0.12
C LEU A 266 11.19 -8.83 -1.14
N PRO A 267 10.78 -9.51 -2.23
CA PRO A 267 10.07 -8.87 -3.33
C PRO A 267 8.80 -8.14 -2.86
N SER A 268 8.32 -7.20 -3.65
CA SER A 268 7.09 -6.43 -3.37
C SER A 268 5.92 -7.30 -2.92
N SER A 269 5.06 -6.74 -2.06
CA SER A 269 3.77 -7.33 -1.69
C SER A 269 2.88 -7.66 -2.89
N ASP A 270 3.03 -6.88 -3.97
CA ASP A 270 2.20 -6.98 -5.18
C ASP A 270 2.77 -7.99 -6.19
N ALA A 271 3.95 -8.56 -5.91
CA ALA A 271 4.61 -9.54 -6.79
C ALA A 271 3.69 -10.70 -7.21
N PRO A 272 2.88 -11.33 -6.33
CA PRO A 272 1.97 -12.41 -6.74
C PRO A 272 1.02 -12.01 -7.88
N GLU A 273 0.51 -10.79 -7.87
CA GLU A 273 -0.43 -10.29 -8.87
C GLU A 273 0.26 -10.10 -10.21
N PHE A 274 1.46 -9.52 -10.16
CA PHE A 274 2.25 -9.26 -11.34
C PHE A 274 2.74 -10.55 -11.99
N LEU A 275 3.19 -11.52 -11.18
CA LEU A 275 3.58 -12.85 -11.64
C LEU A 275 2.43 -13.54 -12.36
N MET A 276 1.22 -13.53 -11.77
CA MET A 276 0.04 -14.10 -12.42
C MET A 276 -0.38 -13.31 -13.66
N LEU A 277 -0.40 -11.97 -13.59
CA LEU A 277 -0.76 -11.11 -14.71
C LEU A 277 0.16 -11.34 -15.92
N SER A 278 1.48 -11.30 -15.72
CA SER A 278 2.47 -11.53 -16.77
C SER A 278 2.35 -12.95 -17.36
N SER A 279 2.11 -13.96 -16.52
CA SER A 279 1.91 -15.35 -16.97
C SER A 279 0.66 -15.49 -17.85
N VAL A 280 -0.47 -14.93 -17.41
CA VAL A 280 -1.74 -15.00 -18.17
C VAL A 280 -1.64 -14.20 -19.47
N LEU A 281 -1.06 -12.99 -19.44
CA LEU A 281 -0.79 -12.22 -20.66
C LEU A 281 0.06 -13.03 -21.64
N GLY A 282 1.12 -13.68 -21.15
CA GLY A 282 2.02 -14.50 -21.96
C GLY A 282 1.32 -15.69 -22.63
N MET A 283 0.39 -16.35 -21.94
CA MET A 283 -0.46 -17.41 -22.50
C MET A 283 -1.36 -16.90 -23.64
N HIS A 284 -1.69 -15.61 -23.64
CA HIS A 284 -2.48 -14.94 -24.67
C HIS A 284 -1.63 -14.15 -25.69
N GLY A 285 -0.31 -14.39 -25.73
CA GLY A 285 0.59 -13.79 -26.72
C GLY A 285 0.98 -12.34 -26.44
N ARG A 286 0.64 -11.78 -25.28
CA ARG A 286 1.09 -10.45 -24.82
C ARG A 286 2.20 -10.62 -23.80
N ARG A 287 3.37 -10.04 -24.02
CA ARG A 287 4.53 -10.19 -23.12
C ARG A 287 5.09 -8.82 -22.74
N PRO A 288 4.41 -8.05 -21.86
CA PRO A 288 4.91 -6.75 -21.46
C PRO A 288 6.23 -6.91 -20.72
N ARG A 289 7.26 -6.14 -21.10
CA ARG A 289 8.56 -6.16 -20.40
C ARG A 289 8.53 -5.44 -19.05
N LEU A 290 7.55 -4.57 -18.83
CA LEU A 290 7.45 -3.73 -17.64
C LEU A 290 6.01 -3.70 -17.13
N ILE A 291 5.85 -3.92 -15.83
CA ILE A 291 4.61 -3.71 -15.09
C ILE A 291 4.87 -2.72 -13.97
N VAL A 292 4.06 -1.67 -13.89
CA VAL A 292 4.18 -0.62 -12.88
C VAL A 292 2.85 -0.47 -12.15
N HIS A 293 2.89 -0.64 -10.84
CA HIS A 293 1.85 -0.17 -9.92
C HIS A 293 2.34 1.11 -9.28
N PHE A 294 1.52 2.16 -9.36
CA PHE A 294 1.85 3.48 -8.82
C PHE A 294 0.60 4.15 -8.29
N HIS A 295 0.77 5.22 -7.52
CA HIS A 295 -0.36 5.95 -6.96
C HIS A 295 -0.27 7.42 -7.33
N HIS A 296 -1.35 8.01 -7.84
CA HIS A 296 -1.39 9.45 -8.08
C HIS A 296 -2.63 10.04 -7.42
N ARG A 297 -2.43 11.04 -6.55
CA ARG A 297 -3.47 11.60 -5.66
C ARG A 297 -4.75 11.99 -6.40
N GLU A 298 -4.61 12.61 -7.57
CA GLU A 298 -5.74 13.11 -8.35
C GLU A 298 -6.37 12.03 -9.25
N LEU A 299 -5.59 11.07 -9.74
CA LEU A 299 -6.09 10.09 -10.72
C LEU A 299 -6.84 8.95 -10.04
N THR A 300 -6.33 8.50 -8.90
CA THR A 300 -6.93 7.40 -8.12
C THR A 300 -8.22 7.79 -7.39
N ARG A 301 -8.50 9.09 -7.24
CA ARG A 301 -9.63 9.62 -6.45
C ARG A 301 -10.48 10.64 -7.19
N GLY A 302 -10.08 11.05 -8.39
CA GLY A 302 -10.80 12.01 -9.21
C GLY A 302 -11.87 11.35 -10.09
N PRO A 303 -12.82 12.13 -10.63
CA PRO A 303 -13.80 11.62 -11.60
C PRO A 303 -13.19 11.34 -12.98
N ARG A 304 -11.96 11.82 -13.22
CA ARG A 304 -11.22 11.64 -14.46
C ARG A 304 -10.80 10.17 -14.55
N TYR A 305 -11.19 9.50 -15.65
CA TYR A 305 -10.97 8.06 -15.89
C TYR A 305 -11.83 7.12 -15.03
N ARG A 306 -13.03 7.54 -14.62
CA ARG A 306 -13.97 6.70 -13.86
C ARG A 306 -14.32 5.39 -14.59
N GLU A 307 -14.36 5.42 -15.91
CA GLU A 307 -14.57 4.25 -16.78
C GLU A 307 -13.41 3.24 -16.71
N LEU A 308 -12.22 3.68 -16.28
CA LEU A 308 -11.05 2.84 -16.09
C LEU A 308 -10.88 2.33 -14.65
N VAL A 309 -11.76 2.74 -13.74
CA VAL A 309 -11.80 2.21 -12.36
C VAL A 309 -12.39 0.80 -12.37
N THR A 310 -11.85 -0.10 -11.55
CA THR A 310 -12.42 -1.44 -11.35
C THR A 310 -13.81 -1.39 -10.74
N ASP A 311 -14.68 -2.31 -11.13
CA ASP A 311 -16.06 -2.38 -10.63
C ASP A 311 -16.13 -2.91 -9.19
N ALA A 312 -15.17 -3.73 -8.82
CA ALA A 312 -15.02 -4.29 -7.48
C ALA A 312 -13.71 -3.84 -6.84
N ARG A 313 -13.69 -3.85 -5.49
CA ARG A 313 -12.45 -3.82 -4.73
C ARG A 313 -11.67 -5.10 -5.03
N ILE A 314 -10.40 -4.96 -5.39
CA ILE A 314 -9.49 -6.09 -5.60
C ILE A 314 -8.58 -6.18 -4.38
N GLU A 315 -8.50 -7.38 -3.80
CA GLU A 315 -7.61 -7.60 -2.67
C GLU A 315 -6.16 -7.77 -3.13
N GLY A 316 -5.34 -6.78 -2.76
CA GLY A 316 -3.90 -6.73 -3.01
C GLY A 316 -3.11 -7.93 -2.46
N GLY A 317 -2.00 -8.29 -3.13
CA GLY A 317 -1.02 -9.30 -2.74
C GLY A 317 -1.42 -10.76 -2.96
N ARG A 318 -2.35 -11.05 -3.89
CA ARG A 318 -2.81 -12.42 -4.18
C ARG A 318 -2.66 -12.79 -5.65
N PHE A 319 -2.27 -14.02 -5.96
CA PHE A 319 -2.20 -14.50 -7.36
C PHE A 319 -3.55 -14.35 -8.09
N SER A 320 -4.66 -14.62 -7.40
CA SER A 320 -6.01 -14.46 -7.97
C SER A 320 -6.31 -13.05 -8.46
N ALA A 321 -5.74 -12.01 -7.83
CA ALA A 321 -5.90 -10.63 -8.27
C ALA A 321 -5.21 -10.37 -9.62
N GLY A 322 -4.10 -11.04 -9.95
CA GLY A 322 -3.50 -10.95 -11.29
C GLY A 322 -4.41 -11.45 -12.41
N ARG A 323 -5.27 -12.46 -12.14
CA ARG A 323 -6.31 -12.90 -13.11
C ARG A 323 -7.40 -11.85 -13.27
N LEU A 324 -7.74 -11.12 -12.21
CA LEU A 324 -8.67 -10.00 -12.27
C LEU A 324 -8.07 -8.85 -13.06
N PHE A 325 -6.80 -8.50 -12.84
CA PHE A 325 -6.10 -7.47 -13.61
C PHE A 325 -6.11 -7.76 -15.11
N TYR A 326 -5.86 -9.02 -15.50
CA TYR A 326 -5.98 -9.43 -16.90
C TYR A 326 -7.39 -9.18 -17.46
N ARG A 327 -8.44 -9.55 -16.71
CA ARG A 327 -9.83 -9.31 -17.13
C ARG A 327 -10.12 -7.82 -17.30
N GLU A 328 -9.68 -6.98 -16.36
CA GLU A 328 -9.88 -5.52 -16.42
C GLU A 328 -9.19 -4.92 -17.66
N LEU A 329 -7.93 -5.30 -17.94
CA LEU A 329 -7.21 -4.85 -19.14
C LEU A 329 -7.94 -5.26 -20.43
N CYS A 330 -8.45 -6.50 -20.49
CA CYS A 330 -9.19 -7.00 -21.65
C CYS A 330 -10.55 -6.30 -21.84
N GLN A 331 -11.33 -6.17 -20.76
CA GLN A 331 -12.66 -5.56 -20.80
C GLN A 331 -12.59 -4.08 -21.19
N LYS A 332 -11.60 -3.36 -20.66
CA LYS A 332 -11.39 -1.93 -20.92
C LYS A 332 -10.56 -1.65 -22.18
N GLN A 333 -10.02 -2.69 -22.83
CA GLN A 333 -9.22 -2.60 -24.06
C GLN A 333 -8.06 -1.59 -23.95
N THR A 334 -7.28 -1.73 -22.88
CA THR A 334 -6.25 -0.78 -22.46
C THR A 334 -5.05 -1.53 -21.89
N ASP A 335 -3.94 -0.81 -21.76
CA ASP A 335 -2.71 -1.30 -21.11
C ASP A 335 -2.60 -0.83 -19.65
N TRP A 336 -3.63 -0.16 -19.13
CA TRP A 336 -3.67 0.32 -17.77
C TRP A 336 -5.09 0.49 -17.23
N PHE A 337 -5.25 0.40 -15.91
CA PHE A 337 -6.51 0.63 -15.24
C PHE A 337 -6.27 1.16 -13.82
N ILE A 338 -7.33 1.61 -13.17
CA ILE A 338 -7.31 2.12 -11.80
C ILE A 338 -7.96 1.08 -10.89
N ILE A 339 -7.20 0.53 -9.94
CA ILE A 339 -7.77 -0.30 -8.88
C ILE A 339 -8.55 0.63 -7.95
N ARG A 340 -9.85 0.38 -7.80
CA ARG A 340 -10.71 1.15 -6.90
C ARG A 340 -10.06 1.28 -5.52
N GLU A 341 -9.91 2.53 -5.06
CA GLU A 341 -9.39 2.90 -3.73
C GLU A 341 -7.96 2.43 -3.41
N HIS A 342 -7.19 2.07 -4.43
CA HIS A 342 -5.82 1.61 -4.25
C HIS A 342 -4.85 2.44 -5.07
N GLY A 343 -4.46 1.94 -6.24
CA GLY A 343 -3.51 2.57 -7.15
C GLY A 343 -3.82 2.24 -8.60
N MET A 344 -2.88 2.50 -9.48
CA MET A 344 -2.99 2.33 -10.92
C MET A 344 -2.01 1.27 -11.37
N VAL A 345 -2.45 0.34 -12.21
CA VAL A 345 -1.58 -0.66 -12.83
C VAL A 345 -1.43 -0.31 -14.30
N TRP A 346 -0.18 -0.26 -14.77
CA TRP A 346 0.20 -0.06 -16.15
C TRP A 346 1.11 -1.20 -16.61
N THR A 347 0.94 -1.65 -17.85
CA THR A 347 1.80 -2.65 -18.51
C THR A 347 2.34 -2.11 -19.82
N GLY A 348 3.59 -2.38 -20.16
CA GLY A 348 4.17 -2.02 -21.45
C GLY A 348 5.60 -2.53 -21.62
N ASP A 349 6.36 -1.95 -22.54
CA ASP A 349 7.63 -2.52 -22.99
C ASP A 349 8.88 -1.74 -22.58
N SER A 350 8.72 -0.51 -22.08
CA SER A 350 9.85 0.32 -21.68
C SER A 350 9.48 1.42 -20.68
N VAL A 351 10.49 1.95 -20.01
CA VAL A 351 10.38 3.12 -19.13
C VAL A 351 9.95 4.37 -19.91
N ALA A 352 10.41 4.54 -21.14
CA ALA A 352 10.03 5.66 -21.98
C ALA A 352 8.53 5.67 -22.33
N GLN A 353 7.95 4.49 -22.61
CA GLN A 353 6.49 4.37 -22.82
C GLN A 353 5.71 4.65 -21.54
N PHE A 354 6.24 4.24 -20.38
CA PHE A 354 5.62 4.56 -19.10
C PHE A 354 5.63 6.08 -18.83
N GLU A 355 6.75 6.76 -19.10
CA GLU A 355 6.84 8.21 -18.96
C GLU A 355 5.87 8.95 -19.91
N GLU A 356 5.81 8.55 -21.19
CA GLU A 356 4.85 9.12 -22.14
C GLU A 356 3.41 8.95 -21.64
N PHE A 357 3.09 7.77 -21.10
CA PHE A 357 1.81 7.50 -20.47
C PHE A 357 1.57 8.44 -19.28
N VAL A 358 2.52 8.57 -18.36
CA VAL A 358 2.42 9.44 -17.17
C VAL A 358 2.18 10.89 -17.58
N HIS A 359 2.94 11.42 -18.55
CA HIS A 359 2.71 12.77 -19.07
C HIS A 359 1.29 12.97 -19.58
N ARG A 360 0.77 12.01 -20.36
CA ARG A 360 -0.59 12.08 -20.92
C ARG A 360 -1.67 12.07 -19.84
N VAL A 361 -1.50 11.29 -18.77
CA VAL A 361 -2.54 11.15 -17.73
C VAL A 361 -2.43 12.18 -16.61
N VAL A 362 -1.21 12.56 -16.20
CA VAL A 362 -0.97 13.50 -15.09
C VAL A 362 -1.07 14.96 -15.53
N VAL A 363 -0.61 15.33 -16.73
CA VAL A 363 -0.62 16.72 -17.21
C VAL A 363 -1.72 16.91 -18.26
N PRO A 364 -2.89 17.50 -17.93
CA PRO A 364 -3.87 17.83 -18.96
C PRO A 364 -3.47 19.13 -19.67
N GLY A 365 -3.21 19.07 -20.98
CA GLY A 365 -3.14 20.27 -21.85
C GLY A 365 -1.98 20.39 -22.83
N GLY A 366 -1.52 19.30 -23.44
CA GLY A 366 -0.79 19.37 -24.71
C GLY A 366 -1.72 19.50 -25.89
#